data_AF-A0A349NCS4-F1
#
_entry.id   AF-A0A349NCS4-F1
#
_cell.length_a   1.000
_cell.length_b   1.000
_cell.length_c   1.000
_cell.angle_alpha   90.00
_cell.angle_beta   90.00
_cell.angle_gamma   90.00
#
_symmetry.space_group_name_H-M   'P 1'
#
loop_
_entity.id
_entity.type
_entity.pdbx_description
1 polymer ?
#
loop_
_entity_poly.entity_id
_entity_poly.type
_entity_poly.pdbx_seq_one_letter_code
_entity_poly.pdbx_strand_id
1 'polypeptide(L)'
;KNWAPQNNRGQYFGWPVTIGVEKQYGRKAAGYLAELRAPNMATNIQLINESTGEIEYTLPVKYGEILSPKVFDMSATYTISIRDIQSNELRKRENQTPR
;
A
#
# COMPACT_ATOMS: atom_id res chain seq x y z
N LYS A 1 9.01 28.71 -27.40
CA LYS A 1 9.78 27.69 -26.65
C LYS A 1 9.26 26.32 -27.07
N ASN A 2 9.99 25.59 -27.92
CA ASN A 2 9.63 24.24 -28.35
C ASN A 2 9.98 23.29 -27.19
N TRP A 3 8.97 22.65 -26.59
CA TRP A 3 9.11 21.80 -25.40
C TRP A 3 9.30 20.30 -25.74
N ALA A 4 9.30 19.95 -27.03
CA ALA A 4 9.42 18.58 -27.48
C ALA A 4 10.91 18.15 -27.63
N PRO A 5 11.36 17.08 -26.96
CA PRO A 5 12.73 16.58 -27.09
C PRO A 5 12.93 15.83 -28.42
N GLN A 6 13.96 16.23 -29.18
CA GLN A 6 14.22 15.70 -30.52
C GLN A 6 14.82 14.28 -30.56
N ASN A 7 15.17 13.66 -29.42
CA ASN A 7 15.83 12.35 -29.39
C ASN A 7 15.18 11.26 -28.50
N ASN A 8 14.02 11.49 -27.87
CA ASN A 8 13.50 10.57 -26.84
C ASN A 8 12.34 9.66 -27.28
N ARG A 9 12.23 9.32 -28.58
CA ARG A 9 11.13 8.47 -29.12
C ARG A 9 9.71 8.87 -28.65
N GLY A 10 9.47 10.14 -28.33
CA GLY A 10 8.19 10.65 -27.82
C GLY A 10 8.02 10.65 -26.30
N GLN A 11 9.04 10.29 -25.51
CA GLN A 11 8.99 10.33 -24.05
C GLN A 11 9.42 11.71 -23.51
N TYR A 12 8.73 12.20 -22.48
CA TYR A 12 9.06 13.48 -21.84
C TYR A 12 10.40 13.40 -21.10
N PHE A 13 11.13 14.51 -21.03
CA PHE A 13 12.38 14.58 -20.28
C PHE A 13 12.14 14.20 -18.80
N GLY A 14 12.98 13.32 -18.27
CA GLY A 14 12.85 12.79 -16.90
C GLY A 14 12.03 11.50 -16.77
N TRP A 15 11.44 10.98 -17.86
CA TRP A 15 10.82 9.65 -17.86
C TRP A 15 11.74 8.62 -18.54
N PRO A 16 11.76 7.35 -18.09
CA PRO A 16 10.91 6.74 -17.04
C PRO A 16 11.37 7.05 -15.61
N VAL A 17 10.41 7.29 -14.71
CA VAL A 17 10.66 7.49 -13.26
C VAL A 17 10.25 6.24 -12.49
N THR A 18 11.11 5.79 -11.56
CA THR A 18 10.76 4.75 -10.59
C THR A 18 10.23 5.38 -9.31
N ILE A 19 8.97 5.10 -8.97
CA ILE A 19 8.32 5.55 -7.73
C ILE A 19 8.10 4.32 -6.85
N GLY A 20 8.60 4.34 -5.61
CA GLY A 20 8.33 3.28 -4.64
C GLY A 20 6.85 3.25 -4.26
N VAL A 21 6.25 2.06 -4.19
CA VAL A 21 4.81 1.87 -3.93
C VAL A 21 4.37 2.57 -2.64
N GLU A 22 5.24 2.60 -1.64
CA GLU A 22 5.03 3.28 -0.36
C GLU A 22 4.84 4.81 -0.44
N LYS A 23 5.22 5.43 -1.57
CA LYS A 23 5.08 6.86 -1.88
C LYS A 23 3.86 7.13 -2.78
N GLN A 24 3.19 6.10 -3.26
CA GLN A 24 2.11 6.19 -4.24
C GLN A 24 0.83 6.83 -3.68
N TYR A 25 0.62 6.74 -2.37
CA TYR A 25 -0.61 7.21 -1.73
C TYR A 25 -0.71 8.74 -1.61
N GLY A 26 0.38 9.48 -1.85
CA GLY A 26 0.40 10.96 -1.76
C GLY A 26 0.05 11.53 -0.37
N ARG A 27 -0.12 10.67 0.64
CA ARG A 27 -0.51 11.01 2.01
C ARG A 27 0.63 10.72 2.97
N LYS A 28 0.84 11.62 3.93
CA LYS A 28 1.79 11.42 5.03
C LYS A 28 1.19 10.43 6.02
N ALA A 29 1.93 9.39 6.40
CA ALA A 29 1.50 8.48 7.44
C ALA A 29 1.38 9.21 8.79
N ALA A 30 0.27 8.97 9.50
CA ALA A 30 0.04 9.46 10.86
C ALA A 30 0.67 8.53 11.89
N GLY A 31 0.76 7.23 11.58
CA GLY A 31 1.35 6.20 12.44
C GLY A 31 1.45 4.87 11.70
N TYR A 32 1.71 3.80 12.45
CA TYR A 32 1.89 2.47 11.90
C TYR A 32 1.17 1.40 12.73
N LEU A 33 0.68 0.36 12.07
CA LEU A 33 0.16 -0.83 12.75
C LEU A 33 1.30 -1.79 13.13
N ALA A 34 1.01 -2.68 14.07
CA ALA A 34 1.94 -3.73 14.46
C ALA A 34 2.45 -4.54 13.24
N GLU A 35 3.72 -4.91 13.29
CA GLU A 35 4.35 -5.67 12.21
C GLU A 35 3.60 -6.98 11.96
N LEU A 36 3.52 -7.34 10.69
CA LEU A 36 2.99 -8.61 10.25
C LEU A 36 3.91 -9.19 9.18
N ARG A 37 4.02 -10.52 9.20
CA ARG A 37 4.74 -11.28 8.18
C ARG A 37 3.75 -11.71 7.09
N ALA A 38 4.06 -11.35 5.85
CA ALA A 38 3.35 -11.84 4.68
C ALA A 38 3.50 -13.37 4.54
N PRO A 39 2.49 -14.07 4.04
CA PRO A 39 2.60 -15.50 3.73
C PRO A 39 3.74 -15.80 2.75
N ASN A 40 4.19 -17.05 2.71
CA ASN A 40 5.14 -17.54 1.71
C ASN A 40 4.45 -17.79 0.34
N MET A 41 3.51 -16.93 -0.04
CA MET A 41 2.87 -16.93 -1.36
C MET A 41 2.49 -15.51 -1.78
N ALA A 42 2.18 -15.30 -3.07
CA ALA A 42 1.88 -13.98 -3.60
C ALA A 42 0.54 -13.52 -3.01
N THR A 43 0.57 -12.39 -2.33
CA THR A 43 -0.59 -11.89 -1.59
C THR A 43 -0.69 -10.38 -1.67
N ASN A 44 -1.92 -9.91 -1.48
CA ASN A 44 -2.23 -8.51 -1.32
C ASN A 44 -2.67 -8.27 0.12
N ILE A 45 -2.24 -7.15 0.68
CA ILE A 45 -2.70 -6.67 1.98
C ILE A 45 -3.63 -5.51 1.74
N GLN A 46 -4.85 -5.65 2.20
CA GLN A 46 -5.88 -4.64 2.17
C GLN A 46 -6.04 -4.05 3.57
N LEU A 47 -5.95 -2.73 3.67
CA LEU A 47 -6.18 -1.99 4.90
C LEU A 47 -7.53 -1.30 4.83
N ILE A 48 -8.39 -1.54 5.81
CA ILE A 48 -9.74 -0.99 5.90
C ILE A 48 -9.81 -0.15 7.18
N ASN A 49 -10.27 1.09 7.06
CA ASN A 49 -10.55 1.96 8.18
C ASN A 49 -11.94 1.60 8.73
N GLU A 50 -12.01 1.11 9.97
CA GLU A 50 -13.27 0.66 10.58
C GLU A 50 -14.17 1.84 10.98
N SER A 51 -13.61 3.03 11.16
CA SER A 51 -14.38 4.25 11.47
C SER A 51 -15.16 4.78 10.26
N THR A 52 -14.64 4.61 9.04
CA THR A 52 -15.31 5.03 7.80
C THR A 52 -15.93 3.86 7.02
N GLY A 53 -15.45 2.63 7.26
CA GLY A 53 -15.79 1.44 6.47
C GLY A 53 -15.06 1.37 5.12
N GLU A 54 -14.12 2.28 4.84
CA GLU A 54 -13.46 2.41 3.55
C GLU A 54 -12.11 1.69 3.49
N ILE A 55 -11.73 1.25 2.29
CA ILE A 55 -10.39 0.73 2.02
C ILE A 55 -9.43 1.89 1.85
N GLU A 56 -8.46 2.04 2.76
CA GLU A 56 -7.41 3.05 2.67
C GLU A 56 -6.44 2.74 1.54
N TYR A 57 -6.05 1.46 1.41
CA TYR A 57 -5.27 0.96 0.29
C TYR A 57 -5.23 -0.56 0.21
N THR A 58 -4.81 -1.05 -0.96
CA THR A 58 -4.35 -2.42 -1.19
C THR A 58 -2.90 -2.38 -1.66
N LEU A 59 -2.05 -3.21 -1.05
CA LEU A 59 -0.62 -3.28 -1.31
C LEU A 59 -0.21 -4.72 -1.66
N PRO A 60 0.35 -4.99 -2.85
CA PRO A 60 1.01 -6.26 -3.11
C PRO A 60 2.27 -6.38 -2.26
N VAL A 61 2.45 -7.54 -1.61
CA VAL A 61 3.61 -7.81 -0.76
C VAL A 61 4.43 -8.98 -1.28
N LYS A 62 5.74 -8.94 -1.05
CA LYS A 62 6.65 -10.01 -1.43
C LYS A 62 6.52 -11.17 -0.46
N TYR A 63 6.87 -12.37 -0.94
CA TYR A 63 6.87 -13.60 -0.17
C TYR A 63 7.70 -13.45 1.13
N GLY A 64 7.08 -13.72 2.28
CA GLY A 64 7.76 -13.72 3.58
C GLY A 64 8.21 -12.34 4.11
N GLU A 65 7.84 -11.26 3.41
CA GLU A 65 8.14 -9.87 3.79
C GLU A 65 7.53 -9.53 5.15
N ILE A 66 8.29 -8.81 5.98
CA ILE A 66 7.78 -8.21 7.22
C ILE A 66 7.47 -6.76 6.88
N LEU A 67 6.26 -6.32 7.18
CA LEU A 67 5.86 -4.95 6.97
C LEU A 67 5.00 -4.44 8.13
N SER A 68 5.04 -3.12 8.28
CA SER A 68 4.25 -2.37 9.24
C SER A 68 3.32 -1.45 8.43
N PRO A 69 2.01 -1.79 8.32
CA PRO A 69 1.05 -1.01 7.55
C PRO A 69 0.98 0.44 8.04
N LYS A 70 1.04 1.39 7.10
CA LYS A 70 0.89 2.82 7.39
C LYS A 70 -0.58 3.11 7.64
N VAL A 71 -0.87 3.96 8.63
CA VAL A 71 -2.22 4.49 8.85
C VAL A 71 -2.21 6.00 8.68
N PHE A 72 -3.40 6.57 8.48
CA PHE A 72 -3.57 8.00 8.24
C PHE A 72 -4.38 8.71 9.32
N ASP A 73 -4.89 7.97 10.30
CA ASP A 73 -5.56 8.47 11.50
C ASP A 73 -5.07 7.66 12.71
N MET A 74 -4.59 8.35 13.74
CA MET A 74 -4.11 7.71 14.98
C MET A 74 -5.26 7.30 15.93
N SER A 75 -6.44 7.87 15.75
CA SER A 75 -7.61 7.62 16.59
C SER A 75 -8.54 6.54 16.03
N ALA A 76 -8.37 6.19 14.76
CA ALA A 76 -9.17 5.17 14.09
C ALA A 76 -8.67 3.75 14.40
N THR A 77 -9.59 2.80 14.23
CA THR A 77 -9.29 1.37 14.29
C THR A 77 -9.30 0.79 12.89
N TYR A 78 -8.47 -0.22 12.64
CA TYR A 78 -8.25 -0.77 11.31
C TYR A 78 -8.42 -2.28 11.24
N THR A 79 -8.94 -2.74 10.12
CA THR A 79 -8.92 -4.13 9.71
C THR A 79 -7.82 -4.33 8.67
N ILE A 80 -6.98 -5.35 8.87
CA ILE A 80 -6.02 -5.84 7.90
C ILE A 80 -6.55 -7.15 7.31
N SER A 81 -6.82 -7.18 6.00
CA SER A 81 -7.18 -8.41 5.27
C SER A 81 -6.03 -8.81 4.35
N ILE A 82 -5.56 -10.06 4.48
CA ILE A 82 -4.56 -10.68 3.63
C ILE A 82 -5.31 -11.54 2.62
N ARG A 83 -5.13 -11.24 1.34
CA ARG A 83 -5.82 -11.90 0.23
C ARG A 83 -4.82 -12.53 -0.73
N ASP A 84 -5.22 -13.60 -1.41
CA ASP A 84 -4.42 -14.15 -2.51
C ASP A 84 -4.54 -13.30 -3.79
N ILE A 85 -3.86 -13.72 -4.86
CA ILE A 85 -3.94 -13.08 -6.18
C ILE A 85 -5.32 -13.18 -6.85
N GLN A 86 -6.15 -14.14 -6.43
CA GLN A 86 -7.52 -14.35 -6.89
C GLN A 86 -8.53 -13.56 -6.02
N SER A 87 -8.04 -12.75 -5.07
CA SER A 87 -8.82 -11.97 -4.11
C SER A 87 -9.58 -12.78 -3.04
N ASN A 88 -9.25 -14.06 -2.87
CA ASN A 88 -9.77 -14.86 -1.76
C ASN A 88 -9.14 -14.39 -0.45
N GLU A 89 -9.94 -14.26 0.60
CA GLU A 89 -9.45 -13.91 1.92
C GLU A 89 -8.73 -15.11 2.54
N LEU A 90 -7.46 -14.91 2.90
CA LEU A 90 -6.62 -15.91 3.54
C LEU A 90 -6.59 -15.74 5.04
N ARG A 91 -6.55 -14.47 5.48
CA ARG A 91 -6.48 -14.11 6.89
C ARG A 91 -6.97 -12.69 7.10
N LYS A 92 -7.69 -12.48 8.19
CA LYS A 92 -8.14 -11.16 8.64
C LYS A 92 -7.63 -10.87 10.06
N ARG A 93 -7.31 -9.61 10.35
CA ARG A 93 -7.03 -9.08 11.69
C ARG A 93 -7.83 -7.81 11.87
N GLU A 94 -8.79 -7.84 12.77
CA GLU A 94 -9.70 -6.72 13.03
C GLU A 94 -9.24 -5.96 14.27
N ASN A 95 -9.84 -4.79 14.50
CA ASN A 95 -9.62 -3.98 15.69
C ASN A 95 -8.13 -3.62 15.93
N GLN A 96 -7.36 -3.40 14.87
CA GLN A 96 -5.95 -3.03 14.97
C GLN A 96 -5.83 -1.54 15.25
N THR A 97 -5.10 -1.20 16.31
CA THR A 97 -4.83 0.19 16.68
C THR A 97 -3.44 0.64 16.25
N PRO A 98 -3.29 1.91 15.84
CA PRO A 98 -1.99 2.52 15.55
C PRO A 98 -1.07 2.56 16.77
N ARG A 99 0.23 2.39 16.54
CA ARG A 99 1.30 2.62 17.52
C ARG A 99 2.06 3.91 17.20
#